data_AF-A0A5P1V4Y1-F1
#
_entry.id   AF-A0A5P1V4Y1-F1
#
_cell.length_a   1.000
_cell.length_b   1.000
_cell.length_c   1.000
_cell.angle_alpha   90.00
_cell.angle_beta   90.00
_cell.angle_gamma   90.00
#
_symmetry.space_group_name_H-M   'P 1'
#
loop_
_entity.id
_entity.type
_entity.pdbx_description
1 polymer ?
#
loop_
_entity_poly.entity_id
_entity_poly.type
_entity_poly.pdbx_seq_one_letter_code
_entity_poly.pdbx_strand_id
1 'polypeptide(L)' 'MKKPIKILYKEKIVCPNCQNNEEFYEVIENATIFIYYLQNEDGSLEALEEEVEVMGPVKFFCANCNTDLTHLRNK' A
#
# COMPACT_ATOMS: atom_id res chain seq x y z
N MET A 1 22.72 14.70 32.15
CA MET A 1 21.48 15.23 31.53
C MET A 1 20.97 14.21 30.52
N LYS A 2 19.80 13.62 30.73
CA LYS A 2 19.19 12.68 29.77
C LYS A 2 18.56 13.50 28.64
N LYS A 3 18.96 13.27 27.39
CA LYS A 3 18.30 13.89 26.23
C LYS A 3 16.84 13.42 26.16
N PRO A 4 15.87 14.29 25.86
CA PRO A 4 14.48 13.87 25.72
C PRO A 4 14.36 12.90 24.55
N ILE A 5 13.74 11.74 24.81
CA ILE A 5 13.39 10.77 23.78
C ILE A 5 12.27 11.41 22.95
N LYS A 6 12.52 11.65 21.65
CA LYS A 6 11.45 12.03 20.73
C LYS A 6 10.66 10.77 20.40
N ILE A 7 9.45 10.66 20.94
CA ILE A 7 8.50 9.62 20.55
C ILE A 7 7.87 10.08 19.23
N LEU A 8 8.14 9.35 18.15
CA LEU A 8 7.50 9.58 16.85
C LEU A 8 6.14 8.88 16.87
N TYR A 9 5.07 9.60 17.23
CA TYR A 9 3.71 9.07 17.13
C TYR A 9 3.16 9.38 15.73
N LYS A 10 2.78 8.35 14.97
CA LYS A 10 2.03 8.52 13.72
C LYS A 10 0.55 8.42 14.05
N GLU A 11 -0.23 9.44 13.68
CA GLU A 11 -1.68 9.44 13.92
C GLU A 11 -2.34 8.27 13.19
N LYS A 12 -3.26 7.57 13.87
CA LYS A 12 -4.04 6.48 13.26
C LYS A 12 -5.09 7.07 12.33
N ILE A 13 -5.25 6.48 11.14
CA ILE A 13 -6.38 6.78 10.25
C ILE A 13 -7.64 6.15 10.84
N VAL A 14 -8.70 6.93 10.95
CA VAL A 14 -10.04 6.47 11.34
C VAL A 14 -11.00 6.86 10.21
N CYS A 15 -11.75 5.89 9.71
CA CYS A 15 -12.75 6.14 8.68
C CYS A 15 -13.82 7.11 9.24
N PRO A 16 -14.00 8.29 8.63
CA PRO A 16 -14.99 9.27 9.11
C PRO A 16 -16.43 8.81 8.92
N ASN A 17 -16.66 7.79 8.07
CA ASN A 17 -17.99 7.29 7.76
C ASN A 17 -18.47 6.17 8.70
N CYS A 18 -17.60 5.19 9.02
CA CYS A 18 -17.99 4.02 9.82
C CYS A 18 -17.08 3.74 11.03
N GLN A 19 -16.15 4.64 11.35
CA GLN A 19 -15.20 4.56 12.47
C GLN A 19 -14.22 3.38 12.43
N ASN A 20 -14.18 2.62 11.34
CA ASN A 20 -13.16 1.60 11.12
C ASN A 20 -11.75 2.23 11.17
N ASN A 21 -10.84 1.61 11.90
CA ASN A 21 -9.46 2.04 12.08
C ASN A 21 -8.46 0.88 11.94
N GLU A 22 -8.91 -0.25 11.37
CA GLU A 22 -8.13 -1.49 11.26
C GLU A 22 -7.92 -1.87 9.79
N GLU A 23 -8.98 -1.93 8.99
CA GLU A 23 -8.91 -2.49 7.63
C GLU A 23 -9.15 -1.46 6.52
N PHE A 24 -8.22 -1.37 5.58
CA PHE A 24 -8.26 -0.46 4.43
C PHE A 24 -7.66 -1.14 3.20
N TYR A 25 -8.02 -0.69 2.01
CA TYR A 25 -7.48 -1.24 0.76
C TYR A 25 -7.23 -0.14 -0.28
N GLU A 26 -6.36 -0.42 -1.24
CA GLU A 26 -6.12 0.45 -2.40
C GLU A 26 -6.67 -0.19 -3.67
N VAL A 27 -7.18 0.65 -4.57
CA VAL A 27 -7.47 0.28 -5.95
C VAL A 27 -6.50 1.03 -6.84
N ILE A 28 -5.69 0.26 -7.56
CA ILE A 28 -4.75 0.77 -8.55
C ILE A 28 -5.35 0.46 -9.91
N GLU A 29 -5.80 1.49 -10.62
CA GLU A 29 -6.34 1.34 -11.98
C GLU A 29 -5.19 1.42 -13.00
N ASN A 30 -5.29 0.64 -14.09
CA ASN A 30 -4.34 0.63 -15.20
C ASN A 30 -2.87 0.45 -14.74
N ALA A 31 -2.62 -0.61 -13.97
CA ALA A 31 -1.26 -1.02 -13.62
C ALA A 31 -0.78 -2.19 -14.49
N THR A 32 0.48 -2.13 -14.90
CA THR A 32 1.20 -3.25 -15.50
C THR A 32 2.30 -3.66 -14.52
N ILE A 33 2.35 -4.95 -14.20
CA ILE A 33 3.39 -5.54 -13.34
C ILE A 33 4.24 -6.42 -14.22
N PHE A 34 5.53 -6.12 -14.30
CA PHE A 34 6.53 -6.95 -14.96
C PHE A 34 7.27 -7.74 -13.89
N ILE A 35 7.26 -9.07 -14.00
CA ILE A 35 8.05 -9.95 -13.13
C ILE A 35 9.06 -10.67 -14.01
N TYR A 36 10.34 -10.42 -13.76
CA TYR A 36 11.43 -11.02 -14.50
C TYR A 36 11.90 -12.29 -13.80
N TYR A 37 11.90 -13.40 -14.52
CA TYR A 37 12.33 -14.69 -14.00
C TYR A 37 13.62 -15.17 -14.67
N LEU A 38 14.52 -15.75 -13.88
CA LEU A 38 15.61 -16.60 -14.35
C LEU A 38 15.15 -18.05 -14.32
N GLN A 39 15.33 -18.78 -15.41
CA GLN A 39 15.12 -20.21 -15.43
C GLN A 39 16.44 -20.93 -15.12
N ASN A 40 16.44 -21.73 -14.06
CA ASN A 40 17.57 -22.54 -13.64
C ASN A 40 17.73 -23.79 -14.51
N GLU A 41 18.88 -24.46 -14.42
CA GLU A 41 19.16 -25.71 -15.18
C GLU A 41 18.18 -26.85 -14.85
N ASP A 42 17.65 -26.88 -13.63
CA ASP A 42 16.63 -27.82 -13.20
C ASP A 42 15.21 -27.45 -13.66
N GLY A 43 15.07 -26.33 -14.37
CA GLY A 43 13.81 -25.81 -14.90
C GLY A 43 12.99 -24.98 -13.91
N SER A 44 13.44 -24.78 -12.68
CA SER A 44 12.78 -23.89 -11.73
C SER A 44 12.90 -22.43 -12.15
N LEU A 45 11.92 -21.61 -11.75
CA LEU A 45 11.90 -20.17 -12.01
C LEU A 45 12.22 -19.40 -10.72
N GLU A 46 13.25 -18.56 -10.78
CA GLU A 46 13.63 -17.63 -9.71
C GLU A 46 13.24 -16.21 -10.12
N ALA A 47 12.43 -15.53 -9.31
CA ALA A 47 12.10 -14.13 -9.56
C ALA A 47 13.31 -13.24 -9.26
N LEU A 48 13.77 -12.50 -10.26
CA LEU A 48 14.91 -11.59 -10.13
C LEU A 48 14.47 -10.18 -9.75
N GLU A 49 13.46 -9.67 -10.45
CA GLU A 49 13.05 -8.27 -10.38
C GLU A 49 11.55 -8.14 -10.62
N GLU A 50 10.96 -7.16 -9.96
CA GLU A 50 9.56 -6.76 -10.12
C GLU A 50 9.51 -5.26 -10.41
N GLU A 51 8.97 -4.91 -11.57
CA GLU A 51 8.71 -3.52 -11.96
C GLU A 51 7.20 -3.29 -12.01
N VAL A 52 6.74 -2.20 -11.40
CA VAL A 52 5.33 -1.81 -11.40
C VAL A 52 5.18 -0.48 -12.12
N GLU A 53 4.48 -0.50 -13.25
CA GLU A 53 4.08 0.69 -13.98
C GLU A 53 2.62 1.02 -13.69
N VAL A 54 2.37 2.12 -12.96
CA VAL A 54 1.02 2.60 -12.65
C VAL A 54 0.66 3.76 -13.58
N MET A 55 -0.29 3.55 -14.49
CA MET A 55 -0.74 4.57 -15.44
C MET A 55 -2.06 5.24 -15.04
N GLY A 56 -2.83 4.64 -14.11
CA GLY A 56 -4.11 5.16 -13.65
C GLY A 56 -4.07 5.68 -12.20
N PRO A 57 -5.23 6.14 -11.69
CA PRO A 57 -5.32 6.62 -10.32
C PRO A 57 -5.08 5.50 -9.30
N VAL A 58 -4.44 5.86 -8.19
CA VAL A 58 -4.42 5.05 -6.98
C VAL A 58 -5.43 5.65 -6.00
N LYS A 59 -6.47 4.89 -5.69
CA LYS A 59 -7.51 5.26 -4.74
C LYS A 59 -7.38 4.45 -3.46
N PHE A 60 -7.69 5.06 -2.32
CA PHE A 60 -7.63 4.42 -1.00
C PHE A 60 -9.02 4.36 -0.39
N PHE A 61 -9.42 3.23 0.17
CA PHE A 61 -10.78 2.99 0.65
C PHE A 61 -10.80 2.35 2.04
N CYS A 62 -11.90 2.60 2.76
CA CYS A 62 -12.23 1.82 3.96
C CYS A 62 -12.75 0.43 3.57
N ALA A 63 -12.18 -0.64 4.13
CA ALA A 63 -12.61 -2.00 3.82
C ALA A 63 -13.99 -2.36 4.39
N ASN A 64 -14.46 -1.64 5.43
CA ASN A 64 -15.73 -1.94 6.07
C ASN A 64 -16.93 -1.28 5.36
N CYS A 65 -16.76 -0.06 4.81
CA CYS A 65 -17.87 0.69 4.21
C CYS A 65 -17.61 1.21 2.79
N ASN A 66 -16.46 0.90 2.19
CA ASN A 66 -16.06 1.28 0.83
C ASN A 66 -16.04 2.80 0.56
N THR A 67 -16.02 3.63 1.61
CA THR A 67 -15.84 5.09 1.45
C THR A 67 -14.47 5.39 0.86
N ASP A 68 -14.42 6.27 -0.14
CA ASP A 68 -13.18 6.81 -0.70
C ASP A 68 -12.48 7.72 0.31
N LEU A 69 -11.28 7.32 0.71
CA LEU A 69 -10.41 7.98 1.65
C LEU A 69 -9.08 8.42 1.00
N THR A 70 -9.01 8.52 -0.33
CA THR A 70 -7.79 8.86 -1.09
C THR A 70 -7.12 10.13 -0.57
N HIS A 71 -7.92 11.11 -0.13
CA HIS A 71 -7.46 12.36 0.48
C HIS A 71 -6.73 12.22 1.83
N LEU A 72 -6.84 11.07 2.51
CA LEU A 72 -6.18 10.78 3.79
C LEU A 72 -4.84 10.03 3.62
N ARG A 73 -4.54 9.50 2.43
CA ARG A 73 -3.37 8.64 2.18
C ARG A 73 -2.02 9.32 2.47
N ASN A 74 -1.93 10.63 2.27
CA ASN A 74 -0.68 11.41 2.38
C ASN A 74 -0.57 12.23 3.68
N LYS A 75 -1.44 11.99 4.68
CA LYS A 75 -1.29 12.58 6.02
C LYS A 75 -0.37 11.74 6.89
#